data_AF-A0A7C7M6D9-F1
#
_entry.id   AF-A0A7C7M6D9-F1
#
_cell.length_a   1.000
_cell.length_b   1.000
_cell.length_c   1.000
_cell.angle_alpha   90.00
_cell.angle_beta   90.00
_cell.angle_gamma   90.00
#
_symmetry.space_group_name_H-M   'P 1'
#
loop_
_entity.id
_entity.type
_entity.pdbx_description
1 polymer ?
#
loop_
_entity_poly.entity_id
_entity_poly.type
_entity_poly.pdbx_seq_one_letter_code
_entity_poly.pdbx_strand_id
1 'polypeptide(L)'
;MDENQKSLVVHYLTELIIGSIGLGILAVLLWFREFQISLQLFSVWIFIFNGVLFAYWVWKSETKVWEKSIAGIYFILIEIIIASSFASFTLFT
;
A
#
# COMPACT_ATOMS: atom_id res chain seq x y z
N MET A 1 -3.29 32.57 -8.11
CA MET A 1 -3.01 31.20 -8.57
C MET A 1 -4.35 30.61 -9.00
N ASP A 2 -4.44 30.23 -10.26
CA ASP A 2 -5.66 29.74 -10.91
C ASP A 2 -6.16 28.46 -10.21
N GLU A 3 -7.48 28.21 -10.18
CA GLU A 3 -8.08 27.06 -9.49
C GLU A 3 -7.48 25.73 -9.98
N ASN A 4 -7.18 25.65 -11.26
CA ASN A 4 -6.57 24.48 -11.88
C ASN A 4 -5.14 24.22 -11.38
N GLN A 5 -4.35 25.27 -11.14
CA GLN A 5 -3.00 25.14 -10.59
C GLN A 5 -2.99 24.73 -9.12
N LYS A 6 -3.98 25.18 -8.34
CA LYS A 6 -4.14 24.73 -6.94
C LYS A 6 -4.47 23.23 -6.87
N SER A 7 -5.36 22.74 -7.74
CA SER A 7 -5.73 21.32 -7.80
C SER A 7 -4.52 20.44 -8.15
N LEU A 8 -3.71 20.84 -9.14
CA LEU A 8 -2.49 20.13 -9.53
C LEU A 8 -1.47 20.06 -8.39
N VAL A 9 -1.24 21.15 -7.67
CA VAL A 9 -0.30 21.17 -6.54
C VAL A 9 -0.76 20.23 -5.42
N VAL A 10 -2.05 20.20 -5.10
CA VAL A 10 -2.61 19.28 -4.09
C VAL A 10 -2.46 17.82 -4.53
N HIS A 11 -2.67 17.54 -5.81
CA HIS A 11 -2.51 16.19 -6.36
C HIS A 11 -1.07 15.68 -6.18
N TYR A 12 -0.08 16.44 -6.64
CA TYR A 12 1.33 16.06 -6.50
C TYR A 12 1.79 15.97 -5.04
N LEU A 13 1.32 16.87 -4.18
CA LEU A 13 1.63 16.80 -2.75
C LEU A 13 1.07 15.53 -2.11
N THR A 14 -0.13 15.14 -2.51
CA THR A 14 -0.76 13.91 -2.01
C THR A 14 -0.01 12.67 -2.45
N GLU A 15 0.39 12.61 -3.73
CA GLU A 15 1.24 11.52 -4.25
C GLU A 15 2.58 11.44 -3.53
N LEU A 16 3.19 12.60 -3.25
CA LEU A 16 4.45 12.68 -2.51
C LEU A 16 4.30 12.16 -1.07
N ILE A 17 3.22 12.49 -0.38
CA ILE A 17 2.95 12.01 0.97
C ILE A 17 2.76 10.49 0.96
N ILE A 18 1.95 9.96 0.04
CA ILE A 18 1.71 8.51 -0.07
C ILE A 18 3.01 7.76 -0.41
N GLY A 19 3.79 8.27 -1.36
CA GLY A 19 5.10 7.71 -1.70
C GLY A 19 6.06 7.74 -0.51
N SER A 20 6.06 8.83 0.26
CA SER A 20 6.87 8.97 1.47
C SER A 20 6.47 7.98 2.57
N ILE A 21 5.16 7.70 2.72
CA ILE A 21 4.66 6.66 3.63
C ILE A 21 5.18 5.29 3.18
N GLY A 22 5.10 4.98 1.89
CA GLY A 22 5.64 3.73 1.33
C GLY A 22 7.13 3.55 1.60
N LEU A 23 7.94 4.60 1.41
CA LEU A 23 9.36 4.59 1.72
C LEU A 23 9.64 4.51 3.23
N GLY A 24 8.84 5.18 4.05
CA GLY A 24 8.94 5.12 5.51
C GLY A 24 8.70 3.70 6.05
N ILE A 25 7.67 3.01 5.53
CA ILE A 25 7.39 1.61 5.86
C ILE A 25 8.58 0.73 5.47
N LEU A 26 9.12 0.92 4.25
CA LEU A 26 10.29 0.15 3.78
C LEU A 26 11.51 0.37 4.69
N ALA A 27 11.77 1.62 5.09
CA ALA A 27 12.89 1.96 5.97
C ALA A 27 12.75 1.30 7.36
N VAL A 28 11.54 1.30 7.93
CA VAL A 28 11.25 0.60 9.20
C VAL A 28 11.44 -0.91 9.05
N LEU A 29 10.94 -1.51 7.97
CA LEU A 29 11.11 -2.95 7.71
C LEU A 29 12.59 -3.33 7.54
N LEU A 30 13.37 -2.50 6.83
CA LEU A 30 14.81 -2.69 6.69
C LEU A 30 15.53 -2.59 8.03
N TRP A 31 15.16 -1.63 8.87
CA TRP A 31 15.72 -1.50 10.23
C TRP A 31 15.51 -2.77 11.05
N PHE A 32 14.30 -3.35 11.03
CA PHE A 32 14.00 -4.61 11.73
C PHE A 32 14.73 -5.83 11.17
N ARG A 33 15.19 -5.77 9.92
CA ARG A 33 15.95 -6.83 9.23
C ARG A 33 17.44 -6.56 9.17
N GLU A 34 17.96 -5.62 9.97
CA GLU A 34 19.39 -5.24 9.96
C GLU A 34 19.89 -4.89 8.54
N PHE A 35 19.03 -4.25 7.75
CA PHE A 35 19.26 -3.88 6.35
C PHE A 35 19.52 -5.07 5.40
N GLN A 36 19.16 -6.29 5.80
CA GLN A 36 19.20 -7.45 4.92
C GLN A 36 18.03 -7.41 3.93
N ILE A 37 18.37 -7.09 2.68
CA ILE A 37 17.41 -7.06 1.57
C ILE A 37 17.08 -8.49 1.14
N SER A 38 15.79 -8.79 1.01
CA SER A 38 15.32 -10.05 0.45
C SER A 38 13.99 -9.87 -0.28
N LEU A 39 13.64 -10.84 -1.12
CA LEU A 39 12.31 -10.89 -1.76
C LEU A 39 11.19 -10.93 -0.72
N GLN A 40 11.37 -11.67 0.37
CA GLN A 40 10.38 -11.73 1.46
C GLN A 40 10.15 -10.36 2.12
N LEU A 41 11.20 -9.54 2.27
CA LEU A 41 11.06 -8.17 2.81
C LEU A 41 10.24 -7.29 1.86
N PHE A 42 10.53 -7.34 0.55
CA PHE A 42 9.77 -6.60 -0.46
C PHE A 42 8.32 -7.09 -0.55
N SER A 43 8.08 -8.39 -0.43
CA SER A 43 6.75 -9.00 -0.36
C SER A 43 5.93 -8.43 0.80
N VAL A 44 6.50 -8.37 2.01
CA VAL A 44 5.85 -7.77 3.19
C VAL A 44 5.64 -6.27 3.00
N TRP A 45 6.63 -5.57 2.43
CA TRP A 45 6.50 -4.14 2.13
C TRP A 45 5.35 -3.86 1.16
N ILE A 46 5.25 -4.60 0.05
CA ILE A 46 4.18 -4.47 -0.95
C ILE A 46 2.82 -4.76 -0.31
N PHE A 47 2.71 -5.83 0.48
CA PHE A 47 1.50 -6.18 1.22
C PHE A 47 1.01 -5.02 2.11
N ILE A 48 1.89 -4.45 2.93
CA ILE A 48 1.53 -3.34 3.82
C ILE A 48 1.20 -2.09 3.00
N PHE A 49 1.99 -1.77 1.98
CA PHE A 49 1.81 -0.55 1.19
C PHE A 49 0.53 -0.60 0.34
N ASN A 50 0.15 -1.76 -0.18
CA ASN A 50 -1.15 -1.97 -0.81
C ASN A 50 -2.31 -1.62 0.14
N GLY A 51 -2.21 -1.98 1.41
CA GLY A 51 -3.19 -1.61 2.43
C GLY A 51 -3.31 -0.08 2.59
N VAL A 52 -2.18 0.63 2.56
CA VAL A 52 -2.16 2.11 2.59
C VAL A 52 -2.82 2.70 1.34
N LEU A 53 -2.49 2.18 0.15
CA LEU A 53 -3.09 2.62 -1.12
C LEU A 53 -4.60 2.38 -1.13
N PHE A 54 -5.04 1.22 -0.64
CA PHE A 54 -6.46 0.89 -0.53
C PHE A 54 -7.18 1.83 0.45
N ALA A 55 -6.60 2.08 1.63
CA ALA A 55 -7.17 3.01 2.60
C ALA A 55 -7.26 4.44 2.04
N TYR A 56 -6.23 4.89 1.31
CA TYR A 56 -6.26 6.17 0.62
C TYR A 56 -7.36 6.22 -0.45
N TRP A 57 -7.49 5.17 -1.26
CA TRP A 57 -8.55 5.08 -2.27
C TRP A 57 -9.94 5.12 -1.61
N VAL A 58 -10.16 4.36 -0.53
CA VAL A 58 -11.41 4.37 0.23
C VAL A 58 -11.75 5.76 0.75
N TRP A 59 -10.75 6.49 1.27
CA TRP A 59 -10.93 7.85 1.75
C TRP A 59 -11.25 8.82 0.61
N LYS A 60 -10.47 8.82 -0.47
CA LYS A 60 -10.61 9.80 -1.55
C LYS A 60 -11.81 9.53 -2.47
N SER A 61 -12.24 8.28 -2.59
CA SER A 61 -13.29 7.90 -3.54
C SER A 61 -14.66 8.48 -3.16
N GLU A 62 -15.39 8.97 -4.15
CA GLU A 62 -16.79 9.42 -4.02
C GLU A 62 -17.79 8.28 -4.24
N THR A 63 -17.32 7.05 -4.43
CA THR A 63 -18.17 5.86 -4.64
C THR A 63 -19.05 5.55 -3.43
N LYS A 64 -20.16 4.84 -3.67
CA LYS A 64 -21.10 4.47 -2.61
C LYS A 64 -20.42 3.54 -1.61
N VAL A 65 -20.83 3.62 -0.35
CA VAL A 65 -20.28 2.78 0.74
C VAL A 65 -20.32 1.30 0.39
N TRP A 66 -21.39 0.81 -0.24
CA TRP A 66 -21.52 -0.60 -0.60
C TRP A 66 -20.53 -1.05 -1.70
N GLU A 67 -20.21 -0.17 -2.67
CA GLU A 67 -19.19 -0.43 -3.69
C GLU A 67 -17.80 -0.51 -3.06
N LYS A 68 -17.51 0.38 -2.09
CA LYS A 68 -16.28 0.32 -1.29
C LYS A 68 -16.19 -0.97 -0.47
N SER A 69 -17.32 -1.43 0.09
CA SER A 69 -17.36 -2.71 0.81
C SER A 69 -17.04 -3.90 -0.09
N ILE A 70 -17.59 -3.94 -1.31
CA ILE A 70 -17.28 -5.02 -2.28
C ILE A 70 -15.80 -4.99 -2.66
N ALA A 71 -15.28 -3.80 -2.99
CA ALA A 71 -13.85 -3.62 -3.28
C ALA A 71 -12.97 -4.02 -2.10
N GLY A 72 -13.38 -3.72 -0.87
CA GLY A 72 -12.67 -4.11 0.35
C GLY A 72 -12.64 -5.62 0.59
N ILE A 73 -13.76 -6.31 0.36
CA ILE A 73 -13.81 -7.77 0.43
C ILE A 73 -12.85 -8.38 -0.61
N TYR A 74 -12.91 -7.88 -1.85
CA TYR A 74 -12.01 -8.34 -2.91
C TYR A 74 -10.54 -8.10 -2.56
N PHE A 75 -10.22 -6.91 -2.06
CA PHE A 75 -8.88 -6.55 -1.61
C PHE A 75 -8.38 -7.51 -0.52
N ILE A 76 -9.18 -7.77 0.52
CA ILE A 76 -8.81 -8.70 1.60
C ILE A 76 -8.54 -10.11 1.05
N LEU A 77 -9.37 -10.60 0.12
CA LEU A 77 -9.16 -11.92 -0.48
C LEU A 77 -7.83 -11.99 -1.25
N ILE A 78 -7.51 -10.94 -2.03
CA ILE A 78 -6.24 -10.87 -2.76
C ILE A 78 -5.06 -10.81 -1.79
N GLU A 79 -5.13 -9.99 -0.74
CA GLU A 79 -4.07 -9.89 0.26
C GLU A 79 -3.83 -11.22 0.98
N ILE A 80 -4.88 -11.99 1.28
CA ILE A 80 -4.75 -13.34 1.84
C ILE A 80 -4.04 -14.30 0.87
N ILE A 81 -4.37 -14.23 -0.42
CA ILE A 81 -3.71 -15.06 -1.45
C ILE A 81 -2.22 -14.70 -1.56
N ILE A 82 -1.92 -13.40 -1.59
CA ILE A 82 -0.55 -12.89 -1.65
C ILE A 82 0.23 -13.33 -0.40
N ALA A 83 -0.33 -13.12 0.79
CA ALA A 83 0.31 -13.52 2.05
C ALA A 83 0.54 -15.04 2.14
N SER A 84 -0.42 -15.85 1.70
CA SER A 84 -0.27 -17.31 1.68
C SER A 84 0.77 -17.80 0.68
N SER A 85 0.98 -17.08 -0.42
CA SER A 85 2.08 -17.34 -1.37
C SER A 85 3.48 -17.09 -0.78
N PHE A 86 3.58 -16.22 0.23
CA PHE A 86 4.84 -15.97 0.93
C PHE A 86 5.10 -16.99 2.04
N ALA A 87 4.05 -17.41 2.75
CA ALA A 87 4.14 -18.44 3.78
C ALA A 87 4.55 -19.81 3.20
N SER A 88 4.16 -20.12 1.95
CA SER A 88 4.65 -21.31 1.26
C SER A 88 6.11 -21.19 0.85
N PHE A 89 6.63 -19.99 0.56
CA PHE A 89 8.05 -19.77 0.25
C PHE A 89 8.97 -20.13 1.44
N THR A 90 8.51 -19.90 2.69
CA THR A 90 9.21 -20.33 3.91
C THR A 90 9.21 -21.84 4.17
N LEU A 91 8.38 -22.63 3.48
CA LEU A 91 8.40 -24.11 3.59
C LEU A 91 9.39 -24.78 2.62
N PHE A 92 9.91 -24.02 1.64
CA PHE A 92 10.82 -24.51 0.61
C PHE A 92 12.21 -23.83 0.66
N THR A 93 12.53 -23.13 1.75
CA THR A 93 13.86 -22.57 2.05
C THR A 93 14.34 -23.08 3.40
#